data_AF-A0A0R1Y5R4-F1
#
_entry.id   AF-A0A0R1Y5R4-F1
#
_cell.length_a   1.000
_cell.length_b   1.000
_cell.length_c   1.000
_cell.angle_alpha   90.00
_cell.angle_beta   90.00
_cell.angle_gamma   90.00
#
_symmetry.space_group_name_H-M   'P 1'
#
loop_
_entity.id
_entity.type
_entity.pdbx_description
1 polymer ?
#
loop_
_entity_poly.entity_id
_entity_poly.type
_entity_poly.pdbx_seq_one_letter_code
_entity_poly.pdbx_strand_id
1 'polypeptide(L)'
;MLIKLYKAKKPIRFVISSTAVSIKMTIARFTFGFKDGYADEYACTLSLREYRSYAAKRVKPKKKKKKVAKKGKTRSKSAVKVSRGSVVVATGSLYSTAVGGTKLNATVKNRTVKVMLISPNAKYPYYIQTLTNQPLGWISKANVRGS
;
A
#
# COMPACT_ATOMS: atom_id res chain seq x y z
N MET A 1 -44.10 -7.04 -35.90
CA MET A 1 -43.22 -7.21 -34.72
C MET A 1 -41.73 -7.12 -35.08
N LEU A 2 -41.24 -7.88 -36.07
CA LEU A 2 -39.83 -7.88 -36.52
C LEU A 2 -39.27 -6.50 -36.93
N ILE A 3 -40.08 -5.67 -37.60
CA ILE A 3 -39.68 -4.31 -38.00
C ILE A 3 -39.35 -3.42 -36.77
N LYS A 4 -40.09 -3.59 -35.67
CA LYS A 4 -39.84 -2.85 -34.42
C LYS A 4 -38.52 -3.28 -33.77
N LEU A 5 -38.19 -4.58 -33.81
CA LEU A 5 -36.94 -5.14 -33.30
C LEU A 5 -35.73 -4.69 -34.13
N TYR A 6 -35.88 -4.64 -35.46
CA TYR A 6 -34.87 -4.09 -36.38
C TYR A 6 -34.58 -2.61 -36.06
N LYS A 7 -35.62 -1.78 -35.94
CA LYS A 7 -35.45 -0.35 -35.60
C LYS A 7 -34.80 -0.12 -34.24
N ALA A 8 -35.12 -0.97 -33.25
CA ALA A 8 -34.59 -0.83 -31.89
C ALA A 8 -33.11 -1.26 -31.75
N LYS A 9 -32.52 -1.90 -32.78
CA LYS A 9 -31.14 -2.46 -32.76
C LYS A 9 -30.82 -3.28 -31.50
N LYS A 10 -31.84 -3.89 -30.90
CA LYS A 10 -31.70 -4.70 -29.68
C LYS A 10 -31.19 -6.10 -30.04
N PRO A 11 -30.34 -6.71 -29.20
CA PRO A 11 -29.92 -8.09 -29.41
C PRO A 11 -31.11 -9.04 -29.25
N ILE A 12 -31.28 -9.93 -30.22
CA ILE A 12 -32.25 -11.03 -30.20
C ILE A 12 -31.51 -12.35 -29.97
N ARG A 13 -32.19 -13.35 -29.39
CA ARG A 13 -31.66 -14.70 -29.26
C ARG A 13 -32.12 -15.50 -30.48
N PHE A 14 -31.16 -16.00 -31.26
CA PHE A 14 -31.41 -16.94 -32.33
C PHE A 14 -31.19 -18.35 -31.80
N VAL A 15 -32.24 -19.16 -31.84
CA VAL A 15 -32.24 -20.55 -31.37
C VAL A 15 -32.63 -21.43 -32.54
N ILE A 16 -31.76 -22.36 -32.90
CA ILE A 16 -32.11 -23.44 -33.82
C ILE A 16 -32.62 -24.59 -32.94
N SER A 17 -33.79 -25.15 -33.22
CA SER A 17 -34.34 -26.20 -32.36
C SER A 17 -33.67 -27.56 -32.59
N SER A 18 -33.18 -27.82 -33.80
CA SER A 18 -32.57 -29.08 -34.21
C SER A 18 -31.08 -29.19 -33.89
N THR A 19 -30.37 -28.07 -33.76
CA THR A 19 -28.98 -28.01 -33.32
C THR A 19 -28.98 -27.18 -32.05
N ALA A 20 -28.34 -27.64 -30.96
CA ALA A 20 -28.35 -26.99 -29.64
C ALA A 20 -27.63 -25.61 -29.60
N VAL A 21 -27.69 -24.86 -30.69
CA VAL A 21 -27.05 -23.59 -30.97
C VAL A 21 -28.01 -22.47 -30.56
N SER A 22 -27.60 -21.71 -29.54
CA SER A 22 -28.28 -20.50 -29.08
C SER A 22 -27.29 -19.34 -29.09
N ILE A 23 -27.44 -18.41 -30.04
CA ILE A 23 -26.52 -17.28 -30.25
C ILE A 23 -27.27 -15.96 -30.12
N LYS A 24 -26.60 -14.93 -29.58
CA LYS A 24 -27.13 -13.56 -29.58
C LYS A 24 -26.76 -12.87 -30.89
N MET A 25 -27.76 -12.34 -31.59
CA MET A 25 -27.58 -11.69 -32.89
C MET A 25 -28.36 -10.38 -32.96
N THR A 26 -27.99 -9.52 -33.90
CA THR A 26 -28.73 -8.31 -34.26
C THR A 26 -29.20 -8.42 -35.71
N ILE A 27 -30.41 -7.95 -36.00
CA ILE A 27 -30.94 -7.91 -37.37
C ILE A 27 -30.19 -6.82 -38.14
N ALA A 28 -29.41 -7.21 -39.14
CA ALA A 28 -28.64 -6.29 -39.99
C ALA A 28 -29.47 -5.77 -41.16
N ARG A 29 -30.32 -6.62 -41.75
CA ARG A 29 -31.24 -6.24 -42.81
C ARG A 29 -32.45 -7.17 -42.77
N PHE A 30 -33.63 -6.59 -42.98
CA PHE A 30 -34.87 -7.33 -43.14
C PHE A 30 -35.59 -6.79 -44.37
N THR A 31 -35.74 -7.62 -45.40
CA THR A 31 -36.50 -7.28 -46.61
C THR A 31 -37.62 -8.30 -46.77
N PHE A 32 -38.82 -7.78 -46.98
CA PHE A 32 -40.02 -8.55 -47.29
C PHE A 32 -40.61 -7.96 -48.56
N GLY A 33 -41.03 -8.82 -49.47
CA GLY A 33 -41.62 -8.40 -50.74
C GLY A 33 -42.15 -9.59 -51.52
N PHE A 34 -42.92 -9.28 -52.56
CA PHE A 34 -43.35 -10.27 -53.53
C PHE A 34 -42.17 -10.67 -54.39
N LYS A 35 -42.00 -11.96 -54.61
CA LYS A 35 -41.10 -12.46 -55.63
C LYS A 35 -41.91 -12.59 -56.91
N ASP A 36 -41.46 -11.94 -57.97
CA ASP A 36 -42.02 -12.07 -59.33
C ASP A 36 -43.53 -11.76 -59.48
N GLY A 37 -44.06 -10.84 -58.66
CA GLY A 37 -45.44 -10.34 -58.80
C GLY A 37 -46.56 -11.28 -58.35
N TYR A 38 -46.23 -12.45 -57.79
CA TYR A 38 -47.19 -13.37 -57.21
C TYR A 38 -47.57 -12.95 -55.78
N ALA A 39 -48.85 -12.63 -55.57
CA ALA A 39 -49.37 -12.13 -54.31
C ALA A 39 -49.39 -13.19 -53.18
N ASP A 40 -49.28 -14.48 -53.53
CA ASP A 40 -49.36 -15.60 -52.59
C ASP A 40 -48.00 -16.01 -52.00
N GLU A 41 -46.88 -15.50 -52.53
CA GLU A 41 -45.53 -15.85 -52.04
C GLU A 41 -44.80 -14.64 -51.43
N TYR A 42 -44.74 -14.62 -50.10
CA TYR A 42 -43.97 -13.65 -49.35
C TYR A 42 -42.53 -14.11 -49.16
N ALA A 43 -41.62 -13.61 -49.99
CA ALA A 43 -40.19 -13.84 -49.80
C ALA A 43 -39.66 -12.97 -48.63
N CYS A 44 -39.35 -13.62 -47.52
CA CYS A 44 -38.71 -12.98 -46.37
C CYS A 44 -37.20 -13.26 -46.38
N THR A 45 -36.40 -12.22 -46.61
CA THR A 45 -34.93 -12.32 -46.47
C THR A 45 -34.49 -11.66 -45.18
N LEU A 46 -33.86 -12.45 -44.31
CA LEU A 46 -33.34 -12.02 -43.00
C LEU A 46 -31.81 -12.14 -42.99
N SER A 47 -31.12 -11.01 -42.76
CA SER A 47 -29.68 -10.99 -42.54
C SER A 47 -29.36 -10.68 -41.09
N LEU A 48 -28.62 -11.57 -40.42
CA LEU A 48 -28.24 -11.46 -39.01
C LEU A 48 -26.73 -11.21 -38.88
N ARG A 49 -26.34 -10.42 -37.89
CA ARG A 49 -24.94 -10.26 -37.47
C ARG A 49 -24.79 -10.69 -36.01
N GLU A 50 -23.69 -11.35 -35.68
CA GLU A 50 -23.41 -11.74 -34.31
C GLU A 50 -23.30 -10.51 -33.39
N TYR A 51 -23.99 -10.56 -32.25
CA TYR A 51 -23.92 -9.49 -31.28
C TYR A 51 -22.70 -9.71 -30.36
N ARG A 52 -21.71 -8.80 -30.46
CA ARG A 52 -20.57 -8.77 -29.55
C ARG A 52 -20.78 -7.67 -28.51
N SER A 53 -20.83 -8.03 -27.23
CA SER A 53 -20.89 -7.04 -26.16
C SER A 53 -19.57 -6.27 -26.11
N TYR A 54 -19.65 -4.95 -26.33
CA TYR A 54 -18.54 -4.06 -26.05
C TYR A 54 -18.68 -3.59 -24.61
N ALA A 55 -17.72 -3.95 -23.78
CA ALA A 55 -17.61 -3.41 -22.43
C ALA A 55 -16.17 -2.93 -22.25
N ALA A 56 -16.00 -1.66 -21.90
CA ALA A 56 -14.71 -1.13 -21.52
C ALA A 56 -14.30 -1.78 -20.20
N LYS A 57 -13.52 -2.87 -20.26
CA LYS A 57 -12.91 -3.44 -19.07
C LYS A 57 -11.81 -2.48 -18.64
N ARG A 58 -11.99 -1.82 -17.48
CA ARG A 58 -10.87 -1.12 -16.81
C ARG A 58 -9.84 -2.17 -16.43
N VAL A 59 -8.83 -2.34 -17.27
CA VAL A 59 -7.71 -3.22 -16.98
C VAL A 59 -6.91 -2.53 -15.87
N LYS A 60 -6.98 -3.09 -14.65
CA LYS A 60 -6.10 -2.62 -13.58
C LYS A 60 -4.66 -2.86 -14.07
N PRO A 61 -3.78 -1.84 -14.08
CA PRO A 61 -2.40 -2.05 -14.47
C PRO A 61 -1.82 -3.14 -13.56
N LYS A 62 -1.22 -4.18 -14.15
CA LYS A 62 -0.46 -5.17 -13.38
C LYS A 62 0.53 -4.38 -12.53
N LYS A 63 0.37 -4.44 -11.20
CA LYS A 63 1.33 -3.84 -10.27
C LYS A 63 2.68 -4.48 -10.58
N LYS A 64 3.53 -3.80 -11.36
CA LYS A 64 4.94 -4.17 -11.44
C LYS A 64 5.42 -4.09 -10.00
N LYS A 65 5.81 -5.23 -9.41
CA LYS A 65 6.46 -5.24 -8.11
C LYS A 65 7.65 -4.29 -8.25
N LYS A 66 7.57 -3.09 -7.65
CA LYS A 66 8.72 -2.20 -7.58
C LYS A 66 9.83 -3.06 -6.99
N LYS A 67 10.89 -3.30 -7.76
CA LYS A 67 12.12 -3.88 -7.21
C LYS A 67 12.65 -2.83 -6.25
N VAL A 68 12.18 -2.88 -5.01
CA VAL A 68 12.74 -2.07 -3.94
C VAL A 68 14.14 -2.61 -3.76
N ALA A 69 15.13 -1.81 -4.10
CA ALA A 69 16.52 -2.13 -3.81
C ALA A 69 16.60 -2.51 -2.33
N LYS A 70 17.17 -3.68 -2.02
CA LYS A 70 17.40 -4.07 -0.62
C LYS A 70 18.14 -2.91 0.02
N LYS A 71 17.53 -2.32 1.06
CA LYS A 71 18.11 -1.20 1.79
C LYS A 71 19.53 -1.61 2.16
N GLY A 72 20.52 -0.92 1.58
CA GLY A 72 21.93 -1.22 1.83
C GLY A 72 22.18 -1.21 3.34
N LYS A 73 23.17 -2.00 3.78
CA LYS A 73 23.55 -2.08 5.19
C LYS A 73 23.76 -0.64 5.70
N THR A 74 22.90 -0.19 6.62
CA THR A 74 22.99 1.16 7.18
C THR A 74 24.40 1.33 7.72
N ARG A 75 25.14 2.33 7.23
CA ARG A 75 26.47 2.67 7.71
C ARG A 75 26.40 2.81 9.24
N SER A 76 27.33 2.18 9.96
CA SER A 76 27.39 2.31 11.41
C SER A 76 27.45 3.80 11.76
N LYS A 77 26.45 4.30 12.48
CA LYS A 77 26.40 5.71 12.93
C LYS A 77 27.71 5.96 13.69
N SER A 78 28.47 6.97 13.29
CA SER A 78 29.76 7.28 13.90
C SER A 78 29.57 7.40 15.41
N ALA A 79 30.50 6.84 16.20
CA ALA A 79 30.41 6.86 17.65
C ALA A 79 30.36 8.33 18.11
N VAL A 80 29.18 8.80 18.50
CA VAL A 80 28.99 10.17 18.97
C VAL A 80 29.88 10.36 20.19
N LYS A 81 30.89 11.23 20.06
CA LYS A 81 31.75 11.63 21.17
C LYS A 81 30.88 12.45 22.13
N VAL A 82 30.44 11.81 23.22
CA VAL A 82 29.65 12.47 24.27
C VAL A 82 30.60 13.34 25.09
N SER A 83 30.42 14.67 25.03
CA SER A 83 31.16 15.65 25.81
C SER A 83 30.28 16.25 26.91
N ARG A 84 30.90 17.01 27.83
CA ARG A 84 30.13 17.78 28.83
C ARG A 84 29.22 18.76 28.08
N GLY A 85 27.97 18.86 28.53
CA GLY A 85 26.93 19.68 27.90
C GLY A 85 26.20 19.03 26.72
N SER A 86 26.64 17.88 26.21
CA SER A 86 25.97 17.20 25.09
C SER A 86 24.56 16.76 25.46
N VAL A 87 23.65 16.88 24.49
CA VAL A 87 22.30 16.33 24.57
C VAL A 87 22.31 14.90 24.03
N VAL A 88 21.87 13.95 24.85
CA VAL A 88 21.93 12.51 24.58
C VAL A 88 20.60 11.86 24.90
N VAL A 89 20.31 10.73 24.26
CA VAL A 89 19.15 9.91 24.57
C VAL A 89 19.58 8.81 25.54
N ALA A 90 19.06 8.85 26.75
CA ALA A 90 19.38 7.89 27.82
C ALA A 90 18.26 6.85 27.97
N THR A 91 18.64 5.58 28.11
CA THR A 91 17.74 4.46 28.41
C THR A 91 18.39 3.51 29.41
N GLY A 92 17.99 3.57 30.68
CA GLY A 92 18.54 2.70 31.73
C GLY A 92 18.22 3.14 33.15
N SER A 93 18.72 2.37 34.11
CA SER A 93 18.66 2.69 35.53
C SER A 93 19.70 3.75 35.90
N LEU A 94 19.34 4.58 36.88
CA LEU A 94 20.21 5.62 37.41
C LEU A 94 20.85 5.18 38.73
N TYR A 95 22.05 5.69 38.98
CA TYR A 95 22.82 5.42 40.19
C TYR A 95 23.19 6.72 40.90
N SER A 96 23.26 6.67 42.23
CA SER A 96 23.64 7.85 43.04
C SER A 96 25.12 8.24 42.84
N THR A 97 25.98 7.28 42.53
CA THR A 97 27.44 7.50 42.38
C THR A 97 27.99 6.90 41.09
N ALA A 98 29.13 7.44 40.64
CA ALA A 98 29.80 7.01 39.42
C ALA A 98 30.39 5.58 39.50
N VAL A 99 30.81 5.15 40.69
CA VAL A 99 31.43 3.82 40.94
C VAL A 99 30.36 2.71 41.02
N GLY A 100 29.10 3.09 41.24
CA GLY A 100 28.02 2.19 41.55
C GLY A 100 27.71 2.23 43.04
N GLY A 101 26.53 2.75 43.34
CA GLY A 101 25.95 2.76 44.67
C GLY A 101 24.50 2.31 44.57
N THR A 102 23.66 2.81 45.48
CA THR A 102 22.22 2.56 45.45
C THR A 102 21.64 2.93 44.10
N LYS A 103 21.02 1.95 43.45
CA LYS A 103 20.22 2.18 42.26
C LYS A 103 19.08 3.13 42.65
N LEU A 104 19.01 4.28 42.02
CA LEU A 104 17.87 5.16 42.15
C LEU A 104 16.67 4.42 41.57
N ASN A 105 15.53 4.43 42.27
CA ASN A 105 14.26 3.85 41.79
C ASN A 105 13.70 4.57 40.55
N ALA A 106 14.48 5.46 39.93
CA ALA A 106 14.18 6.12 38.68
C ALA A 106 14.87 5.39 37.51
N THR A 107 14.05 4.85 36.60
CA THR A 107 14.52 4.34 35.30
C THR A 107 14.14 5.32 34.21
N VAL A 108 15.11 5.71 33.38
CA VAL A 108 14.89 6.58 32.23
C VAL A 108 14.67 5.70 31.01
N LYS A 109 13.58 5.91 30.27
CA LYS A 109 13.29 5.20 29.02
C LYS A 109 13.28 6.18 27.86
N ASN A 110 14.23 6.05 26.93
CA ASN A 110 14.33 6.81 25.69
C ASN A 110 14.11 8.33 25.87
N ARG A 111 14.72 8.92 26.91
CA ARG A 111 14.53 10.34 27.25
C ARG A 111 15.74 11.15 26.80
N THR A 112 15.48 12.30 26.20
CA THR A 112 16.48 13.32 25.86
C THR A 112 16.94 14.03 27.13
N VAL A 113 18.23 13.93 27.45
CA VAL A 113 18.86 14.44 28.67
C VAL A 113 20.18 15.13 28.33
N LYS A 114 20.67 15.99 29.23
CA LYS A 114 21.94 16.70 29.08
C LYS A 114 22.99 16.07 29.98
N VAL A 115 24.21 15.87 29.48
CA VAL A 115 25.35 15.39 30.28
C VAL A 115 25.98 16.56 31.02
N MET A 116 26.05 16.48 32.35
CA MET A 116 26.60 17.55 33.19
C MET A 116 28.05 17.26 33.59
N LEU A 117 28.31 16.06 34.11
CA LEU A 117 29.63 15.61 34.55
C LEU A 117 30.02 14.33 33.81
N ILE A 118 31.33 14.18 33.61
CA ILE A 118 31.93 12.98 33.02
C ILE A 118 33.03 12.52 33.97
N SER A 119 32.91 11.27 34.44
CA SER A 119 33.94 10.58 35.19
C SER A 119 34.58 9.51 34.29
N PRO A 120 35.68 9.83 33.59
CA PRO A 120 36.39 8.85 32.78
C PRO A 120 36.97 7.80 33.73
N ASN A 121 36.70 6.51 33.46
CA ASN A 121 37.08 5.32 34.26
C ASN A 121 36.09 4.85 35.33
N ALA A 122 34.95 5.53 35.51
CA ALA A 122 33.90 5.03 36.40
C ALA A 122 32.95 4.04 35.71
N LYS A 123 32.34 3.13 36.48
CA LYS A 123 31.36 2.14 36.00
C LYS A 123 30.15 2.81 35.34
N TYR A 124 29.74 3.95 35.90
CA TYR A 124 28.69 4.82 35.38
C TYR A 124 29.30 6.20 35.10
N PRO A 125 29.89 6.41 33.90
CA PRO A 125 30.75 7.55 33.64
C PRO A 125 30.00 8.87 33.37
N TYR A 126 28.69 8.85 33.15
CA TYR A 126 27.92 10.04 32.75
C TYR A 126 26.91 10.45 33.82
N TYR A 127 27.00 11.68 34.31
CA TYR A 127 25.97 12.28 35.16
C TYR A 127 24.99 13.07 34.30
N ILE A 128 23.72 12.69 34.35
CA ILE A 128 22.67 13.27 33.51
C ILE A 128 21.75 14.19 34.29
N GLN A 129 21.24 15.21 33.59
CA GLN A 129 20.22 16.14 34.07
C GLN A 129 19.12 16.29 33.01
N THR A 130 17.93 16.71 33.42
CA THR A 130 16.86 17.07 32.48
C THR A 130 17.27 18.29 31.66
N LEU A 131 16.57 18.57 30.56
CA LEU A 131 16.74 19.82 29.80
C LEU A 131 16.41 21.07 30.65
N THR A 132 15.65 20.90 31.73
CA THR A 132 15.33 21.92 32.74
C THR A 132 16.34 21.98 33.90
N ASN A 133 17.52 21.38 33.72
CA ASN A 133 18.64 21.35 34.70
C ASN A 133 18.33 20.66 36.04
N GLN A 134 17.37 19.73 36.08
CA GLN A 134 17.13 18.92 37.27
C GLN A 134 18.06 17.69 37.29
N PRO A 135 18.81 17.45 38.37
CA PRO A 135 19.72 16.32 38.48
C PRO A 135 18.94 14.99 38.53
N LEU A 136 19.40 14.00 37.76
CA LEU A 136 18.77 12.67 37.69
C LEU A 136 19.65 11.59 38.31
N GLY A 137 20.94 11.55 37.95
CA GLY A 137 21.87 10.54 38.45
C GLY A 137 22.92 10.10 37.43
N TRP A 138 23.73 9.12 37.83
CA TRP A 138 24.77 8.51 36.99
C TRP A 138 24.22 7.37 36.14
N ILE A 139 24.68 7.27 34.90
CA ILE A 139 24.28 6.24 33.94
C ILE A 139 25.48 5.63 33.21
N SER A 140 25.35 4.36 32.81
CA SER A 140 26.38 3.60 32.11
C SER A 140 26.51 4.04 30.66
N LYS A 141 27.73 3.97 30.11
CA LYS A 141 28.02 4.33 28.71
C LYS A 141 27.17 3.58 27.67
N ALA A 142 26.87 2.31 27.89
CA ALA A 142 26.05 1.50 26.98
C ALA A 142 24.58 1.97 26.87
N ASN A 143 24.10 2.66 27.90
CA ASN A 143 22.72 3.13 28.02
C ASN A 143 22.52 4.56 27.53
N VAL A 144 23.57 5.16 26.96
CA VAL A 144 23.56 6.52 26.41
C VAL A 144 23.83 6.44 24.91
N ARG A 145 22.95 7.08 24.14
CA ARG A 145 23.07 7.20 22.69
C ARG A 145 23.15 8.67 22.33
N GLY A 146 24.03 9.04 21.41
CA GLY A 146 24.01 10.40 20.87
C GLY A 146 22.67 10.68 20.22
N SER A 147 22.13 11.89 20.46
CA SER A 147 20.89 12.34 19.83
C SER A 147 20.99 12.40 18.30
#